data_AF-A0A5D0RM85-F1
#
_entry.id   AF-A0A5D0RM85-F1
#
_cell.length_a   1.000
_cell.length_b   1.000
_cell.length_c   1.000
_cell.angle_alpha   90.00
_cell.angle_beta   90.00
_cell.angle_gamma   90.00
#
_symmetry.space_group_name_H-M   'P 1'
#
loop_
_entity.id
_entity.type
_entity.pdbx_description
1 polymer ?
#
loop_
_entity_poly.entity_id
_entity_poly.type
_entity_poly.pdbx_seq_one_letter_code
_entity_poly.pdbx_strand_id
1 'polypeptide(L)'
;MTDPMQFPERADTRAVWLFTADLPIEALDEFKARTEAGWPLGEALGADWLNPDFVEVFAPADIAEYGLARYLTEANGMDPDQVAADTEKLGALSKPVVLVYSQALSGRQGRFDPKPPLTFVGRYEAPYSLTPAIPLPGFESTSGIVTGPSGPSSYTPAMRRALILTVLGLALLAILVWGLA
;
A
#
# COMPACT_ATOMS: atom_id res chain seq x y z
N MET A 1 -10.66 -7.90 -9.06
CA MET A 1 -9.25 -7.75 -9.49
C MET A 1 -8.91 -6.28 -9.35
N THR A 2 -8.00 -5.93 -8.44
CA THR A 2 -7.52 -4.55 -8.31
C THR A 2 -6.70 -4.21 -9.55
N ASP A 3 -6.92 -3.03 -10.11
CA ASP A 3 -6.15 -2.52 -11.25
C ASP A 3 -4.67 -2.43 -10.84
N PRO A 4 -3.74 -3.15 -11.51
CA PRO A 4 -2.34 -3.18 -11.11
C PRO A 4 -1.68 -1.80 -11.19
N MET A 5 -2.25 -0.86 -11.97
CA MET A 5 -1.72 0.48 -12.16
C MET A 5 -2.16 1.47 -11.08
N GLN A 6 -3.14 1.11 -10.26
CA GLN A 6 -3.56 1.95 -9.14
C GLN A 6 -2.53 1.93 -8.02
N PHE A 7 -2.33 3.09 -7.40
CA PHE A 7 -1.47 3.20 -6.23
C PHE A 7 -2.10 2.46 -5.05
N PRO A 8 -1.30 1.97 -4.09
CA PRO A 8 -1.83 1.22 -2.96
C PRO A 8 -2.74 2.12 -2.12
N GLU A 9 -3.90 1.61 -1.71
CA GLU A 9 -4.81 2.36 -0.84
C GLU A 9 -4.19 2.62 0.54
N ARG A 10 -3.32 1.69 0.99
CA ARG A 10 -2.62 1.81 2.26
C ARG A 10 -1.16 2.18 2.06
N ALA A 11 -0.71 3.22 2.74
CA ALA A 11 0.66 3.71 2.65
C ALA A 11 1.73 2.73 3.18
N ASP A 12 1.35 1.75 4.00
CA ASP A 12 2.24 0.69 4.51
C ASP A 12 2.49 -0.43 3.50
N THR A 13 1.73 -0.46 2.40
CA THR A 13 1.90 -1.49 1.36
C THR A 13 3.16 -1.20 0.55
N ARG A 14 4.13 -2.11 0.65
CA ARG A 14 5.34 -2.09 -0.18
C ARG A 14 5.03 -2.77 -1.50
N ALA A 15 5.21 -2.03 -2.59
CA ALA A 15 5.02 -2.54 -3.94
C ALA A 15 6.06 -1.94 -4.90
N VAL A 16 6.32 -2.66 -5.98
CA VAL A 16 7.18 -2.25 -7.09
C VAL A 16 6.41 -2.42 -8.39
N TRP A 17 6.36 -1.35 -9.19
CA TRP A 17 5.87 -1.40 -10.57
C TRP A 17 7.06 -1.50 -11.51
N LEU A 18 7.05 -2.52 -12.34
CA LEU A 18 8.06 -2.76 -13.36
C LEU A 18 7.52 -2.32 -14.72
N PHE A 19 8.31 -1.51 -15.40
CA PHE A 19 8.10 -1.11 -16.78
C PHE A 19 9.34 -1.45 -17.61
N THR A 20 9.17 -1.61 -18.91
CA THR A 20 10.26 -1.55 -19.89
C THR A 20 10.25 -0.21 -20.58
N ALA A 21 11.42 0.34 -20.88
CA ALA A 21 11.59 1.50 -21.73
C ALA A 21 12.08 1.06 -23.12
N ASP A 22 11.31 1.34 -24.15
CA ASP A 22 11.71 1.09 -25.54
C ASP A 22 12.61 2.21 -26.06
N LEU A 23 13.81 2.27 -25.48
CA LEU A 23 14.81 3.28 -25.76
C LEU A 23 16.19 2.63 -25.93
N PRO A 24 17.04 3.19 -26.80
CA PRO A 24 18.43 2.79 -26.86
C PRO A 24 19.17 3.24 -25.59
N ILE A 25 20.20 2.50 -25.18
CA ILE A 25 20.87 2.69 -23.88
C ILE A 25 21.49 4.09 -23.74
N GLU A 26 21.93 4.69 -24.84
CA GLU A 26 22.56 6.00 -24.86
C GLU A 26 21.57 7.13 -24.53
N ALA A 27 20.27 6.92 -24.76
CA ALA A 27 19.22 7.88 -24.45
C ALA A 27 18.70 7.73 -23.00
N LEU A 28 19.10 6.67 -22.28
CA LEU A 28 18.55 6.34 -20.98
C LEU A 28 18.93 7.36 -19.89
N ASP A 29 20.16 7.88 -19.96
CA ASP A 29 20.67 8.86 -19.00
C ASP A 29 19.94 10.20 -19.10
N GLU A 30 19.67 10.67 -20.32
CA GLU A 30 18.86 11.88 -20.54
C GLU A 30 17.41 11.65 -20.11
N PHE A 31 16.83 10.49 -20.45
CA PHE A 31 15.45 10.18 -20.14
C PHE A 31 15.18 10.10 -18.63
N LYS A 32 16.11 9.52 -17.85
CA LYS A 32 15.96 9.41 -16.39
C LYS A 32 16.31 10.70 -15.65
N ALA A 33 17.10 11.59 -16.24
CA ALA A 33 17.56 12.81 -15.61
C ALA A 33 16.40 13.81 -15.41
N ARG A 34 16.37 14.41 -14.22
CA ARG A 34 15.51 15.56 -13.93
C ARG A 34 16.29 16.84 -14.22
N THR A 35 15.71 17.69 -15.07
CA THR A 35 16.31 18.95 -15.49
C THR A 35 15.38 20.13 -15.18
N GLU A 36 15.84 21.36 -15.45
CA GLU A 36 14.98 22.54 -15.35
C GLU A 36 13.80 22.49 -16.33
N ALA A 37 13.96 21.82 -17.47
CA ALA A 37 12.92 21.69 -18.49
C ALA A 37 11.81 20.70 -18.10
N GLY A 38 12.08 19.79 -17.16
CA GLY A 38 11.12 18.76 -16.76
C GLY A 38 11.78 17.45 -16.38
N TRP A 39 10.98 16.39 -16.34
CA TRP A 39 11.44 15.04 -16.05
C TRP A 39 10.80 14.06 -17.03
N PRO A 40 11.47 13.72 -18.15
CA PRO A 40 10.88 12.91 -19.22
C PRO A 40 10.36 11.56 -18.72
N LEU A 41 11.10 10.88 -17.84
CA LEU A 41 10.68 9.63 -17.22
C LEU A 41 9.41 9.80 -16.37
N GLY A 42 9.34 10.85 -15.55
CA GLY A 42 8.16 11.13 -14.72
C GLY A 42 6.91 11.43 -15.55
N GLU A 43 7.08 12.21 -16.62
CA GLU A 43 6.01 12.52 -17.58
C GLU A 43 5.52 11.27 -18.33
N ALA A 44 6.45 10.39 -18.73
CA ALA A 44 6.13 9.13 -19.37
C ALA A 44 5.44 8.13 -18.43
N LEU A 45 5.72 8.17 -17.13
CA LEU A 45 5.01 7.37 -16.12
C LEU A 45 3.56 7.85 -15.91
N GLY A 46 3.28 9.10 -16.24
CA GLY A 46 1.93 9.68 -16.19
C GLY A 46 1.37 9.85 -14.78
N ALA A 47 2.25 9.99 -13.77
CA ALA A 47 1.84 10.23 -12.39
C ALA A 47 1.98 11.72 -12.03
N ASP A 48 1.00 12.25 -11.28
CA ASP A 48 0.99 13.67 -10.87
C ASP A 48 2.19 14.06 -10.00
N TRP A 49 2.72 13.09 -9.25
CA TRP A 49 3.89 13.28 -8.40
C TRP A 49 4.63 11.98 -8.17
N LEU A 50 5.95 12.07 -8.28
CA LEU A 50 6.88 10.98 -8.04
C LEU A 50 8.17 11.54 -7.43
N ASN A 51 8.69 10.87 -6.41
CA ASN A 51 10.04 11.12 -5.92
C ASN A 51 11.04 10.28 -6.75
N PRO A 52 11.97 10.91 -7.50
CA PRO A 52 12.95 10.21 -8.34
C PRO A 52 13.91 9.33 -7.54
N ASP A 53 14.15 9.60 -6.25
CA ASP A 53 15.07 8.80 -5.41
C ASP A 53 14.58 7.35 -5.23
N PHE A 54 13.30 7.10 -5.49
CA PHE A 54 12.64 5.80 -5.41
C PHE A 54 12.20 5.31 -6.79
N VAL A 55 12.93 5.72 -7.83
CA VAL A 55 12.79 5.20 -9.19
C VAL A 55 14.15 4.72 -9.68
N GLU A 56 14.23 3.47 -10.07
CA GLU A 56 15.46 2.84 -10.55
C GLU A 56 15.35 2.50 -12.02
N VAL A 57 16.42 2.77 -12.78
CA VAL A 57 16.46 2.56 -14.23
C VAL A 57 17.80 1.94 -14.61
N PHE A 58 17.77 0.78 -15.23
CA PHE A 58 18.99 0.05 -15.63
C PHE A 58 18.70 -0.94 -16.78
N ALA A 59 19.76 -1.48 -17.40
CA ALA A 59 19.60 -2.54 -18.39
C ALA A 59 19.55 -3.91 -17.68
N PRO A 60 18.62 -4.82 -18.03
CA PRO A 60 18.60 -6.17 -17.45
C PRO A 60 19.93 -6.93 -17.59
N ALA A 61 20.71 -6.61 -18.62
CA ALA A 61 22.04 -7.15 -18.85
C ALA A 61 23.04 -6.83 -17.72
N ASP A 62 22.90 -5.68 -17.04
CA ASP A 62 23.77 -5.24 -15.95
C ASP A 62 23.68 -6.16 -14.72
N ILE A 63 22.55 -6.86 -14.59
CA ILE A 63 22.31 -7.83 -13.51
C ILE A 63 22.08 -9.24 -14.05
N ALA A 64 22.52 -9.55 -15.28
CA ALA A 64 22.20 -10.83 -15.94
C ALA A 64 22.59 -12.07 -15.12
N GLU A 65 23.73 -12.04 -14.44
CA GLU A 65 24.19 -13.14 -13.58
C GLU A 65 23.31 -13.33 -12.34
N TYR A 66 22.70 -12.26 -11.84
CA TYR A 66 21.79 -12.30 -10.68
C TYR A 66 20.35 -12.58 -11.10
N GLY A 67 19.89 -11.98 -12.20
CA GLY A 67 18.55 -12.09 -12.75
C GLY A 67 17.53 -11.20 -12.03
N LEU A 68 16.57 -10.68 -12.79
CA LEU A 68 15.56 -9.74 -12.28
C LEU A 68 14.61 -10.39 -11.25
N ALA A 69 14.32 -11.69 -11.37
CA ALA A 69 13.50 -12.40 -10.39
C ALA A 69 14.15 -12.46 -9.00
N ARG A 70 15.45 -12.76 -8.92
CA ARG A 70 16.21 -12.73 -7.66
C ARG A 70 16.37 -11.30 -7.16
N TYR A 71 16.56 -10.34 -8.05
CA TYR A 71 16.58 -8.93 -7.69
C TYR A 71 15.29 -8.47 -6.98
N LEU A 72 14.12 -8.82 -7.51
CA LEU A 72 12.85 -8.47 -6.88
C LEU A 72 12.65 -9.18 -5.53
N THR A 73 12.98 -10.47 -5.44
CA THR A 73 12.71 -11.27 -4.23
C THR A 73 13.75 -11.07 -3.13
N GLU A 74 15.04 -11.20 -3.45
CA GLU A 74 16.11 -11.21 -2.46
C GLU A 74 16.60 -9.78 -2.14
N ALA A 75 16.79 -8.92 -3.14
CA ALA A 75 17.29 -7.57 -2.91
C ALA A 75 16.17 -6.60 -2.48
N ASN A 76 14.97 -6.75 -3.05
CA ASN A 76 13.85 -5.85 -2.78
C ASN A 76 12.80 -6.41 -1.81
N GLY A 77 12.82 -7.72 -1.54
CA GLY A 77 11.91 -8.37 -0.59
C GLY A 77 10.47 -8.46 -1.10
N MET A 78 10.28 -8.60 -2.42
CA MET A 78 8.96 -8.86 -3.02
C MET A 78 8.54 -10.32 -2.79
N ASP A 79 7.23 -10.56 -2.85
CA ASP A 79 6.61 -11.87 -2.63
C ASP A 79 7.14 -12.91 -3.63
N PRO A 80 7.82 -13.97 -3.15
CA PRO A 80 8.34 -15.03 -4.01
C PRO A 80 7.29 -15.70 -4.88
N ASP A 81 6.05 -15.84 -4.41
CA ASP A 81 4.98 -16.53 -5.14
C ASP A 81 4.52 -15.68 -6.34
N GLN A 82 4.43 -14.35 -6.16
CA GLN A 82 4.11 -13.43 -7.25
C GLN A 82 5.21 -13.39 -8.31
N VAL A 83 6.48 -13.37 -7.87
CA VAL A 83 7.63 -13.32 -8.79
C VAL A 83 7.85 -14.66 -9.50
N ALA A 84 7.62 -15.79 -8.82
CA ALA A 84 7.74 -17.12 -9.40
C ALA A 84 6.80 -17.31 -10.60
N ALA A 85 5.56 -16.82 -10.50
CA ALA A 85 4.58 -16.87 -11.59
C ALA A 85 5.05 -16.15 -12.87
N ASP A 86 5.87 -15.11 -12.75
CA ASP A 86 6.34 -14.28 -13.86
C ASP A 86 7.83 -14.54 -14.20
N THR A 87 8.45 -15.61 -13.70
CA THR A 87 9.90 -15.84 -13.85
C THR A 87 10.35 -15.92 -15.32
N GLU A 88 9.63 -16.65 -16.18
CA GLU A 88 9.96 -16.75 -17.62
C GLU A 88 9.85 -15.39 -18.31
N LYS A 89 8.79 -14.64 -17.98
CA LYS A 89 8.54 -13.30 -18.52
C LYS A 89 9.62 -12.30 -18.09
N LEU A 90 10.03 -12.34 -16.83
CA LEU A 90 11.12 -11.51 -16.30
C LEU A 90 12.47 -11.86 -16.93
N GLY A 91 12.74 -13.15 -17.16
CA GLY A 91 13.96 -13.62 -17.81
C GLY A 91 14.05 -13.28 -19.30
N ALA A 92 12.92 -13.03 -19.96
CA ALA A 92 12.87 -12.66 -21.38
C ALA A 92 13.05 -11.14 -21.64
N LEU A 93 13.15 -10.31 -20.59
CA LEU A 93 13.30 -8.87 -20.75
C LEU A 93 14.71 -8.50 -21.20
N SER A 94 14.80 -7.89 -22.39
CA SER A 94 16.05 -7.39 -22.96
C SER A 94 16.14 -5.86 -23.01
N LYS A 95 15.00 -5.17 -22.95
CA LYS A 95 14.92 -3.70 -22.96
C LYS A 95 15.27 -3.14 -21.58
N PRO A 96 15.78 -1.89 -21.49
CA PRO A 96 15.95 -1.21 -20.21
C PRO A 96 14.69 -1.28 -19.35
N VAL A 97 14.86 -1.47 -18.05
CA VAL A 97 13.76 -1.59 -17.10
C VAL A 97 13.69 -0.36 -16.21
N VAL A 98 12.48 -0.02 -15.80
CA VAL A 98 12.17 1.02 -14.83
C VAL A 98 11.42 0.38 -13.68
N LEU A 99 11.97 0.46 -12.48
CA LEU A 99 11.31 0.07 -11.24
C LEU A 99 10.86 1.32 -10.51
N VAL A 100 9.57 1.42 -10.24
CA VAL A 100 9.01 2.48 -9.39
C VAL A 100 8.62 1.84 -8.07
N TYR A 101 9.22 2.29 -6.98
CA TYR A 101 8.90 1.78 -5.65
C TYR A 101 7.74 2.58 -5.04
N SER A 102 6.92 1.95 -4.18
CA SER A 102 5.76 2.64 -3.57
C SER A 102 6.14 3.86 -2.73
N GLN A 103 7.38 3.96 -2.24
CA GLN A 103 7.89 5.16 -1.57
C GLN A 103 7.95 6.38 -2.50
N ALA A 104 8.09 6.19 -3.82
CA ALA A 104 8.08 7.28 -4.81
C ALA A 104 6.76 8.07 -4.76
N LEU A 105 5.67 7.41 -4.36
CA LEU A 105 4.32 7.96 -4.35
C LEU A 105 4.02 8.78 -3.08
N SER A 106 4.85 8.68 -2.05
CA SER A 106 4.64 9.35 -0.75
C SER A 106 3.25 9.09 -0.13
N GLY A 107 2.70 7.90 -0.34
CA GLY A 107 1.36 7.53 0.15
C GLY A 107 0.18 8.24 -0.52
N ARG A 108 0.40 8.92 -1.66
CA ARG A 108 -0.68 9.56 -2.43
C ARG A 108 -1.51 8.52 -3.15
N GLN A 109 -2.80 8.80 -3.30
CA GLN A 109 -3.69 8.04 -4.17
C GLN A 109 -3.55 8.48 -5.62
N GLY A 110 -3.83 7.58 -6.56
CA GLY A 110 -3.71 7.84 -7.98
C GLY A 110 -3.47 6.55 -8.76
N ARG A 111 -2.99 6.71 -9.98
CA ARG A 111 -2.58 5.61 -10.87
C ARG A 111 -1.44 6.04 -11.77
N PHE A 112 -0.71 5.07 -12.29
CA PHE A 112 0.16 5.29 -13.44
C PHE A 112 -0.68 5.38 -14.73
N ASP A 113 -0.19 6.18 -15.68
CA ASP A 113 -0.73 6.27 -17.04
C ASP A 113 0.45 6.27 -18.04
N PRO A 114 1.09 5.11 -18.24
CA PRO A 114 2.35 5.01 -18.94
C PRO A 114 2.15 5.34 -20.41
N LYS A 115 2.99 6.22 -20.91
CA LYS A 115 3.04 6.64 -22.31
C LYS A 115 4.31 6.09 -22.95
N PRO A 116 4.32 5.91 -24.29
CA PRO A 116 5.55 5.60 -25.00
C PRO A 116 6.67 6.55 -24.57
N PRO A 117 7.89 6.05 -24.31
CA PRO A 117 8.38 4.70 -24.65
C PRO A 117 8.17 3.63 -23.55
N LEU A 118 7.44 3.94 -22.47
CA LEU A 118 7.24 3.00 -21.37
C LEU A 118 6.13 1.99 -21.68
N THR A 119 6.36 0.73 -21.28
CA THR A 119 5.36 -0.34 -21.31
C THR A 119 5.32 -1.01 -19.95
N PHE A 120 4.12 -1.14 -19.38
CA PHE A 120 3.93 -1.83 -18.11
C PHE A 120 4.17 -3.33 -18.25
N VAL A 121 4.95 -3.90 -17.33
CA VAL A 121 5.24 -5.33 -17.29
C VAL A 121 4.47 -5.99 -16.15
N GLY A 122 4.57 -5.47 -14.93
CA GLY A 122 3.97 -6.11 -13.76
C GLY A 122 4.09 -5.29 -12.49
N ARG A 123 3.31 -5.68 -11.48
CA ARG A 123 3.35 -5.13 -10.13
C ARG A 123 3.63 -6.28 -9.17
N TYR A 124 4.57 -6.07 -8.27
CA TYR A 124 4.98 -7.04 -7.27
C TYR A 124 4.89 -6.39 -5.89
N GLU A 125 4.32 -7.09 -4.93
CA GLU A 125 4.14 -6.59 -3.56
C GLU A 125 5.04 -7.35 -2.60
N ALA A 126 5.44 -6.71 -1.50
CA ALA A 126 6.08 -7.43 -0.41
C ALA A 126 5.04 -8.31 0.30
N PRO A 127 5.43 -9.48 0.85
CA PRO A 127 4.52 -10.32 1.60
C PRO A 127 3.96 -9.56 2.80
N TYR A 128 2.63 -9.46 2.86
CA TYR A 128 1.94 -8.79 3.96
C TYR A 128 1.66 -9.80 5.07
N SER A 129 2.44 -9.77 6.15
CA SER A 129 2.18 -10.58 7.35
C SER A 129 1.78 -9.68 8.51
N LEU A 130 0.48 -9.64 8.82
CA LEU A 130 0.01 -9.16 10.11
C LEU A 130 0.16 -10.30 11.12
N THR A 131 1.37 -10.48 11.65
CA THR A 131 1.53 -11.30 12.85
C THR A 131 1.15 -10.42 14.04
N PRO A 132 0.03 -10.69 14.75
CA PRO A 132 -0.28 -9.97 15.98
C PRO A 132 0.91 -10.11 16.92
N ALA A 133 1.38 -9.00 17.49
CA ALA A 133 2.43 -9.07 18.49
C ALA A 133 1.96 -10.01 19.61
N ILE A 134 2.75 -11.05 19.88
CA ILE A 134 2.49 -11.90 21.04
C ILE A 134 2.65 -10.99 22.26
N PRO A 135 1.64 -10.86 23.14
CA PRO A 135 1.76 -10.08 24.35
C PRO A 135 2.98 -10.57 25.13
N LEU A 136 3.93 -9.68 25.40
CA LEU A 136 5.04 -10.00 26.28
C LEU A 136 4.45 -10.44 27.64
N PRO A 137 4.92 -11.54 28.25
CA PRO A 137 4.50 -11.87 29.60
C PRO A 137 4.83 -10.69 30.51
N GLY A 138 3.88 -10.33 31.37
CA GLY A 138 4.11 -9.26 32.36
C GLY A 138 5.32 -9.60 33.22
N PHE A 139 6.26 -8.65 33.32
CA PHE A 139 7.39 -8.77 34.24
C PHE A 139 6.99 -8.21 35.61
N GLU A 140 7.62 -8.69 36.69
CA GLU A 140 7.41 -8.17 38.04
C GLU A 140 7.63 -6.64 38.09
N SER A 141 8.61 -6.12 37.35
CA SER A 141 8.89 -4.68 37.18
C SER A 141 7.78 -3.88 36.49
N THR A 142 6.84 -4.55 35.80
CA THR A 142 5.64 -3.94 35.20
C THR A 142 4.42 -4.02 36.12
N SER A 143 4.57 -4.63 37.31
CA SER A 143 3.55 -4.68 38.36
C SER A 143 3.52 -3.35 39.12
N GLY A 144 3.16 -2.29 38.41
CA GLY A 144 2.81 -1.01 39.02
C GLY A 144 1.33 -1.00 39.39
N ILE A 145 0.99 -0.56 40.59
CA ILE A 145 -0.39 -0.20 40.92
C ILE A 145 -0.64 1.17 40.29
N VAL A 146 -1.02 1.20 39.02
CA VAL A 146 -1.67 2.38 38.46
C VAL A 146 -3.13 2.26 38.84
N THR A 147 -3.57 3.03 39.84
CA THR A 147 -4.98 3.30 40.08
C THR A 147 -5.49 4.16 38.93
N GLY A 148 -5.60 3.59 37.74
CA GLY A 148 -6.28 4.22 36.62
C GLY A 148 -7.77 4.37 36.98
N PRO A 149 -8.46 5.41 36.51
CA PRO A 149 -9.89 5.47 36.67
C PRO A 149 -10.48 4.18 36.07
N SER A 150 -11.26 3.45 36.87
CA SER A 150 -12.01 2.30 36.40
C SER A 150 -12.68 2.66 35.08
N GLY A 151 -12.42 1.88 34.02
CA GLY A 151 -13.12 2.04 32.74
C GLY A 151 -14.63 2.15 32.97
N PRO A 152 -15.38 2.82 32.08
CA PRO A 152 -16.78 3.18 32.33
C PRO A 152 -17.54 1.96 32.81
N SER A 153 -17.98 2.01 34.07
CA SER A 153 -18.68 0.91 34.71
C SER A 153 -19.90 0.54 33.86
N SER A 154 -20.05 -0.74 33.56
CA SER A 154 -21.26 -1.32 32.98
C SER A 154 -22.50 -0.71 33.63
N TYR A 155 -23.38 -0.14 32.80
CA TYR A 155 -24.63 0.57 33.12
C TYR A 155 -25.07 0.50 34.59
N THR A 156 -24.93 1.63 35.29
CA THR A 156 -25.42 1.74 36.66
C THR A 156 -26.93 1.44 36.73
N PRO A 157 -27.43 0.88 37.85
CA PRO A 157 -28.85 0.54 38.00
C PRO A 157 -29.78 1.76 37.82
N ALA A 158 -29.28 2.98 38.04
CA ALA A 158 -30.00 4.23 37.74
C ALA A 158 -30.25 4.41 36.22
N MET A 159 -29.26 4.11 35.38
CA MET A 159 -29.40 4.24 33.93
C MET A 159 -30.35 3.17 33.34
N ARG A 160 -30.37 1.96 33.93
CA ARG A 160 -31.38 0.94 33.58
C ARG A 160 -32.81 1.40 33.91
N ARG A 161 -33.01 2.03 35.07
CA ARG A 161 -34.32 2.58 35.46
C ARG A 161 -34.77 3.70 34.51
N ALA A 162 -33.86 4.60 34.16
CA ALA A 162 -34.15 5.68 33.20
C ALA A 162 -34.58 5.12 31.85
N LEU A 163 -33.85 4.13 31.31
CA LEU A 163 -34.20 3.48 30.05
C LEU A 163 -35.58 2.81 30.09
N ILE A 164 -35.89 2.09 31.18
CA ILE A 164 -37.20 1.44 31.35
C ILE A 164 -38.33 2.47 31.36
N LEU A 165 -38.17 3.59 32.09
CA LEU A 165 -39.16 4.65 32.13
C LEU A 165 -39.36 5.32 30.77
N THR A 166 -38.28 5.56 30.02
CA THR A 166 -38.36 6.13 28.67
C THR A 166 -39.11 5.21 27.71
N VAL A 167 -38.80 3.90 27.72
CA VAL A 167 -39.51 2.92 26.89
C VAL A 167 -40.99 2.82 27.27
N LEU A 168 -41.30 2.85 28.58
CA LEU A 168 -42.69 2.82 29.06
C LEU A 168 -43.46 4.08 28.62
N GLY A 169 -42.83 5.25 28.68
CA GLY A 169 -43.42 6.51 28.22
C GLY A 169 -43.70 6.52 26.72
N LEU A 170 -42.77 6.01 25.91
CA LEU A 170 -42.97 5.87 24.46
C LEU A 170 -44.10 4.88 24.13
N ALA A 171 -44.20 3.77 24.86
CA ALA A 171 -45.30 2.82 24.68
C ALA A 171 -46.66 3.44 25.01
N LEU A 172 -46.77 4.20 26.11
CA LEU A 172 -48.00 4.91 26.47
C LEU A 172 -48.39 5.97 25.43
N LEU A 173 -47.41 6.71 24.89
CA LEU A 173 -47.66 7.65 23.80
C LEU A 173 -48.17 6.93 22.55
N ALA A 174 -47.56 5.81 22.17
CA ALA A 174 -48.01 5.04 21.01
C ALA A 174 -49.45 4.53 21.19
N ILE A 175 -49.81 4.04 22.38
CA ILE A 175 -51.17 3.60 22.71
C ILE A 175 -52.17 4.77 22.65
N LEU A 176 -51.81 5.94 23.20
CA LEU A 176 -52.67 7.13 23.13
C LEU A 176 -52.90 7.58 21.69
N VAL A 177 -51.86 7.58 20.86
CA VAL A 177 -51.98 7.93 19.43
C VAL A 177 -52.85 6.91 18.69
N TRP A 178 -52.68 5.62 18.96
CA TRP A 178 -53.51 4.56 18.36
C TRP A 178 -54.96 4.57 18.85
N GLY A 179 -55.23 5.00 20.09
CA GLY A 179 -56.59 5.11 20.62
C GLY A 179 -57.33 6.38 20.18
N LEU A 180 -56.62 7.38 19.65
CA LEU A 180 -57.18 8.64 19.14
C LEU A 180 -57.34 8.66 17.61
N ALA A 181 -56.75 7.69 16.91
CA ALA A 181 -56.87 7.47 15.47
C ALA A 181 -57.99 6.47 15.16
#